data_AF-A0A7J9GHS9-F1
#
_entry.id   AF-A0A7J9GHS9-F1
#
_cell.length_a   1.000
_cell.length_b   1.000
_cell.length_c   1.000
_cell.angle_alpha   90.00
_cell.angle_beta   90.00
_cell.angle_gamma   90.00
#
_symmetry.space_group_name_H-M   'P 1'
#
loop_
_entity.id
_entity.type
_entity.pdbx_description
1 polymer ?
#
loop_
_entity_poly.entity_id
_entity_poly.type
_entity_poly.pdbx_seq_one_letter_code
_entity_poly.pdbx_strand_id
1 'polypeptide(L)'
;MDSRFLNELRGILGQSNLTLPRVFIGGRYMGGAEEIKQLHEIGELKKIVERLPAAEPGTCVVCGGYRFLLCNECNGSRKLYTQKSGFKTCTACNENGLIRCPSCSCAHL
;
A
#
# COMPACT_ATOMS: atom_id res chain seq x y z
N MET A 1 4.64 -6.99 -2.23
CA MET A 1 3.79 -5.80 -2.38
C MET A 1 2.72 -6.11 -3.41
N ASP A 2 1.46 -5.70 -3.20
CA ASP A 2 0.35 -5.92 -4.15
C ASP A 2 0.65 -5.29 -5.52
N SER A 3 0.66 -6.13 -6.55
CA SER A 3 0.94 -5.79 -7.95
C SER A 3 0.08 -4.65 -8.49
N ARG A 4 -1.13 -4.44 -7.98
CA ARG A 4 -1.98 -3.30 -8.38
C ARG A 4 -1.38 -1.97 -7.97
N PHE A 5 -0.76 -1.88 -6.79
CA PHE A 5 -0.07 -0.66 -6.35
C PHE A 5 1.18 -0.39 -7.18
N LEU A 6 1.92 -1.44 -7.57
CA LEU A 6 3.05 -1.27 -8.48
C LEU A 6 2.60 -0.75 -9.85
N ASN A 7 1.49 -1.27 -10.38
CA ASN A 7 0.94 -0.79 -11.65
C ASN A 7 0.41 0.65 -11.55
N GLU A 8 -0.24 1.00 -10.45
CA GLU A 8 -0.66 2.38 -10.16
C GLU A 8 0.54 3.33 -10.11
N LEU A 9 1.60 2.96 -9.38
CA LEU A 9 2.85 3.73 -9.32
C LEU A 9 3.49 3.92 -10.70
N ARG A 10 3.54 2.85 -11.53
CA ARG A 10 4.03 2.93 -12.91
C ARG A 10 3.21 3.88 -13.76
N GLY A 11 1.88 3.89 -13.59
CA GLY A 11 0.97 4.80 -14.26
C GLY A 11 1.21 6.26 -13.86
N ILE A 12 1.33 6.53 -12.55
CA ILE A 12 1.57 7.88 -12.01
C ILE A 12 2.93 8.43 -12.46
N LEU A 13 3.99 7.60 -12.44
CA LEU A 13 5.36 8.02 -12.73
C LEU A 13 5.74 7.91 -14.22
N GLY A 14 4.92 7.29 -15.05
CA GLY A 14 5.22 7.06 -16.47
C GLY A 14 6.46 6.19 -16.71
N GLN A 15 6.87 5.39 -15.72
CA GLN A 15 8.09 4.57 -15.76
C GLN A 15 7.75 3.09 -15.61
N SER A 16 8.30 2.25 -16.48
CA SER A 16 8.09 0.79 -16.44
C SER A 16 8.95 0.09 -15.39
N ASN A 17 10.19 0.57 -15.22
CA ASN A 17 11.17 0.06 -14.26
C ASN A 17 11.30 1.02 -13.08
N LEU A 18 10.63 0.69 -11.98
CA LEU A 18 10.66 1.45 -10.73
C LEU A 18 11.40 0.65 -9.66
N THR A 19 12.25 1.33 -8.89
CA THR A 19 12.80 0.81 -7.64
C THR A 19 12.02 1.38 -6.46
N LEU A 20 11.77 0.56 -5.44
CA LEU A 20 11.10 1.00 -4.22
C LEU A 20 12.11 1.43 -3.15
N PRO A 21 11.71 2.32 -2.22
CA PRO A 21 10.43 3.03 -2.16
C PRO A 21 10.27 4.12 -3.23
N ARG A 22 9.02 4.54 -3.48
CA ARG A 22 8.66 5.78 -4.18
C ARG A 22 7.83 6.62 -3.20
N VAL A 23 8.35 7.76 -2.77
CA VAL A 23 7.78 8.51 -1.64
C VAL A 23 7.00 9.71 -2.14
N PHE A 24 5.81 9.89 -1.58
CA PHE A 24 4.93 11.02 -1.82
C PHE A 24 4.59 11.68 -0.49
N ILE A 25 4.64 13.01 -0.44
CA ILE A 25 4.27 13.79 0.74
C ILE A 25 3.23 14.83 0.32
N GLY A 26 2.07 14.84 0.98
CA GLY A 26 0.97 15.75 0.63
C GLY A 26 0.51 15.61 -0.83
N GLY A 27 0.53 14.39 -1.38
CA GLY A 27 0.19 14.12 -2.79
C GLY A 27 1.28 14.47 -3.81
N ARG A 28 2.42 15.04 -3.39
CA ARG A 28 3.54 15.39 -4.28
C ARG A 28 4.60 14.30 -4.26
N TYR A 29 5.12 13.92 -5.43
CA TYR A 29 6.23 12.98 -5.53
C TYR A 29 7.54 13.62 -5.07
N MET A 30 8.24 12.95 -4.15
CA MET A 30 9.48 13.44 -3.53
C MET A 30 10.73 12.73 -4.04
N GLY A 31 10.60 11.50 -4.57
CA GLY A 31 11.73 10.72 -5.06
C GLY A 31 11.76 9.29 -4.51
N GLY A 32 12.91 8.66 -4.68
CA GLY A 32 13.22 7.30 -4.26
C GLY A 32 14.05 7.22 -3.00
N ALA A 33 14.62 6.03 -2.75
CA ALA A 33 15.53 5.79 -1.63
C ALA A 33 16.62 6.86 -1.53
N GLU A 34 17.33 7.12 -2.63
CA GLU A 34 18.51 7.97 -2.58
C GLU A 34 18.15 9.46 -2.50
N GLU A 35 17.12 9.91 -3.22
CA GLU A 35 16.64 11.29 -3.12
C GLU A 35 16.11 11.59 -1.71
N ILE A 36 15.38 10.66 -1.10
CA ILE A 36 14.86 10.82 0.26
C ILE A 36 16.00 10.82 1.29
N LYS A 37 17.00 9.96 1.10
CA LYS A 37 18.19 9.94 1.96
C LYS A 37 18.94 11.27 1.90
N GLN A 38 19.19 11.80 0.70
CA GLN A 38 19.82 13.11 0.52
C GLN A 38 19.01 14.22 1.20
N LEU A 39 17.69 14.26 0.97
CA LEU A 39 16.80 15.23 1.63
C LEU A 39 16.85 15.14 3.17
N HIS A 40 16.99 13.93 3.71
CA HIS A 40 17.16 13.71 5.14
C HIS A 40 18.50 14.25 5.65
N GLU A 41 19.59 13.92 4.96
CA GLU A 41 20.96 14.31 5.34
C GLU A 41 21.15 15.83 5.32
N ILE A 42 20.53 16.55 4.39
CA ILE A 42 20.57 18.02 4.35
C ILE A 42 19.52 18.70 5.24
N GLY A 43 18.70 17.92 5.96
CA GLY A 43 17.67 18.41 6.89
C GLY A 43 16.40 18.96 6.23
N GLU A 44 16.28 18.95 4.90
CA GLU A 44 15.09 19.44 4.18
C GLU A 44 13.88 18.53 4.37
N LEU A 45 14.08 17.21 4.47
CA LEU A 45 12.99 16.27 4.70
C LEU A 45 12.22 16.61 5.99
N LYS A 46 12.93 16.99 7.06
CA LYS A 46 12.32 17.40 8.33
C LYS A 46 11.42 18.61 8.16
N LYS A 47 11.89 19.65 7.47
CA LYS A 47 11.13 20.88 7.20
C LYS A 47 9.87 20.62 6.39
N ILE A 48 9.93 19.67 5.45
CA ILE A 48 8.75 19.26 4.65
C ILE A 48 7.71 18.58 5.54
N VAL A 49 8.14 17.65 6.39
CA VAL A 49 7.24 16.86 7.26
C VAL A 49 6.63 17.71 8.36
N GLU A 50 7.36 18.68 8.93
CA GLU A 50 6.86 19.58 9.98
C GLU A 50 5.66 20.44 9.55
N ARG A 51 5.44 20.60 8.23
CA ARG A 51 4.29 21.33 7.68
C ARG A 51 3.01 20.49 7.58
N LEU A 52 3.12 19.17 7.78
CA LEU A 52 1.97 18.28 7.75
C LEU A 52 1.23 18.32 9.09
N PRO A 53 -0.10 18.12 9.09
CA PRO A 53 -0.81 17.93 10.35
C PRO A 53 -0.20 16.75 11.11
N ALA A 54 -0.11 16.88 12.44
CA ALA A 54 0.26 15.77 13.29
C ALA A 54 -0.64 14.57 12.99
N ALA A 55 -0.06 13.38 12.95
CA ALA A 55 -0.85 12.17 12.77
C ALA A 55 -1.90 12.10 13.88
N GLU A 56 -3.17 12.02 13.48
CA GLU A 56 -4.26 11.72 14.40
C GLU A 56 -3.89 10.45 15.19
N PRO A 57 -3.94 10.47 16.53
CA PRO A 57 -3.72 9.30 17.34
C PRO A 57 -4.89 8.32 17.12
N GLY A 58 -4.73 7.45 16.13
CA GLY A 58 -5.74 6.46 15.80
C GLY A 58 -5.30 5.63 14.62
N THR A 59 -5.10 4.34 14.86
CA THR A 59 -5.04 3.37 13.76
C THR A 59 -6.47 2.93 13.43
N CYS A 60 -6.72 2.57 12.17
CA CYS A 60 -8.02 2.03 11.80
C CYS A 60 -8.35 0.81 12.68
N VAL A 61 -9.46 0.89 13.44
CA VAL A 61 -9.85 -0.15 14.42
C VAL A 61 -10.02 -1.54 13.81
N VAL A 62 -10.26 -1.61 12.49
CA VAL A 62 -10.44 -2.87 11.77
C VAL A 62 -9.10 -3.49 11.36
N CYS A 63 -8.17 -2.68 10.84
CA CYS A 63 -6.91 -3.21 10.29
C CYS A 63 -5.66 -2.82 11.09
N GLY A 64 -5.79 -2.17 12.25
CA GLY A 64 -4.66 -1.71 13.06
C GLY A 64 -3.69 -0.77 12.34
N GLY A 65 -4.13 -0.13 11.23
CA GLY A 65 -3.27 0.72 10.39
C GLY A 65 -2.56 -0.02 9.26
N TYR A 66 -2.68 -1.34 9.14
CA TYR A 66 -2.06 -2.13 8.07
C TYR A 66 -2.70 -1.93 6.69
N ARG A 67 -3.90 -1.32 6.63
CA ARG A 67 -4.72 -1.07 5.41
C ARG A 67 -5.13 -2.32 4.62
N PHE A 68 -4.71 -3.50 5.05
CA PHE A 68 -5.05 -4.79 4.49
C PHE A 68 -5.51 -5.74 5.58
N LEU A 69 -6.37 -6.68 5.20
CA LEU A 69 -6.89 -7.75 6.06
C LEU A 69 -6.62 -9.09 5.38
N LEU A 70 -6.58 -10.18 6.15
CA LEU A 70 -6.60 -11.53 5.59
C LEU A 70 -7.87 -11.72 4.76
N CYS A 71 -7.74 -12.42 3.64
CA CYS A 71 -8.89 -12.77 2.82
C CYS A 71 -9.74 -13.82 3.53
N ASN A 72 -11.01 -13.49 3.77
CA ASN A 72 -11.95 -14.40 4.43
C ASN A 72 -12.33 -15.60 3.54
N GLU A 73 -12.28 -15.46 2.20
CA GLU A 73 -12.60 -16.54 1.28
C GLU A 73 -11.54 -17.66 1.31
N CYS A 74 -10.26 -17.29 1.30
CA CYS A 74 -9.15 -18.25 1.20
C CYS A 74 -8.31 -18.36 2.48
N ASN A 75 -8.68 -17.66 3.54
CA ASN A 75 -7.93 -17.57 4.80
C ASN A 75 -6.45 -17.22 4.59
N GLY A 76 -6.16 -16.34 3.66
CA GLY A 76 -4.79 -15.95 3.29
C GLY A 76 -4.00 -16.96 2.45
N SER A 77 -4.49 -18.18 2.25
CA SER A 77 -3.76 -19.24 1.52
C SER A 77 -3.70 -19.01 0.01
N ARG A 78 -4.56 -18.13 -0.52
CA ARG A 78 -4.81 -17.92 -1.95
C ARG A 78 -5.31 -19.18 -2.69
N LYS A 79 -5.74 -20.21 -1.96
CA LYS A 79 -6.24 -21.48 -2.50
C LYS A 79 -7.68 -21.73 -2.03
N LEU A 80 -8.55 -22.10 -2.97
CA LEU A 80 -9.94 -22.50 -2.73
C LEU A 80 -10.11 -23.92 -3.25
N TYR A 81 -10.60 -24.84 -2.42
CA TYR A 81 -10.86 -26.22 -2.85
C TYR A 81 -12.33 -26.40 -3.24
N THR A 82 -12.56 -27.13 -4.33
CA THR A 82 -13.90 -27.51 -4.79
C THR A 82 -13.90 -29.00 -5.18
N GLN A 83 -14.93 -29.75 -4.81
CA GLN A 83 -15.00 -31.19 -5.16
C GLN A 83 -14.96 -31.43 -6.68
N LYS A 84 -15.56 -30.54 -7.47
CA LYS A 84 -15.64 -30.68 -8.94
C LYS A 84 -14.35 -30.32 -9.68
N SER A 85 -13.50 -29.46 -9.11
CA SER A 85 -12.36 -28.88 -9.84
C SER A 85 -11.07 -28.75 -9.04
N GLY A 86 -10.99 -29.38 -7.87
CA GLY A 86 -9.80 -29.34 -7.02
C GLY A 86 -9.49 -27.93 -6.50
N PHE A 87 -8.21 -27.63 -6.33
CA PHE A 87 -7.72 -26.32 -5.88
C PHE A 87 -7.74 -25.28 -7.01
N LYS A 88 -8.30 -24.12 -6.72
CA LYS A 88 -8.33 -22.92 -7.56
C LYS A 88 -7.69 -21.74 -6.84
N THR A 89 -7.14 -20.81 -7.61
CA THR A 89 -6.60 -19.55 -7.08
C THR A 89 -7.75 -18.63 -6.65
N CYS A 90 -7.67 -18.10 -5.43
CA CYS A 90 -8.63 -17.08 -4.98
C CYS A 90 -8.49 -15.80 -5.81
N THR A 91 -9.60 -15.29 -6.32
CA THR A 91 -9.67 -14.05 -7.12
C THR A 91 -10.13 -12.84 -6.30
N ALA A 92 -10.59 -13.04 -5.07
CA ALA A 92 -11.05 -11.98 -4.18
C ALA A 92 -9.91 -11.22 -3.47
N CYS A 93 -8.70 -11.79 -3.45
CA CYS A 93 -7.54 -11.23 -2.75
C CYS A 93 -6.34 -10.98 -3.68
N ASN A 94 -5.36 -10.23 -3.20
CA ASN A 94 -4.10 -10.05 -3.92
C ASN A 94 -3.21 -11.30 -3.83
N GLU A 95 -2.01 -11.21 -4.40
CA GLU A 95 -1.06 -12.33 -4.46
C GLU A 95 -0.60 -12.85 -3.10
N ASN A 96 -0.79 -12.08 -2.04
CA ASN A 96 -0.42 -12.40 -0.66
C ASN A 96 -1.61 -12.91 0.16
N GLY A 97 -2.78 -13.13 -0.46
CA GLY A 97 -3.97 -13.57 0.29
C GLY A 97 -4.63 -12.44 1.10
N LEU A 98 -4.38 -11.18 0.75
CA LEU A 98 -4.89 -10.02 1.47
C LEU A 98 -5.95 -9.25 0.67
N ILE A 99 -6.92 -8.69 1.38
CA ILE A 99 -7.93 -7.75 0.85
C ILE A 99 -7.68 -6.35 1.39
N ARG A 100 -8.08 -5.30 0.65
CA ARG A 100 -8.02 -3.91 1.15
C ARG A 100 -9.01 -3.76 2.31
N CYS A 101 -8.60 -3.05 3.36
CA CYS A 101 -9.49 -2.73 4.48
C CYS A 101 -10.62 -1.81 3.97
N PRO A 102 -11.91 -2.23 4.05
CA PRO A 102 -13.03 -1.41 3.56
C PRO A 102 -13.08 -0.05 4.27
N SER A 103 -12.84 -0.03 5.58
CA SER A 103 -12.83 1.19 6.40
C SER A 103 -11.68 2.15 6.07
N CYS A 104 -10.61 1.69 5.42
CA CYS A 104 -9.54 2.58 4.92
C CYS A 104 -9.74 3.00 3.46
N SER A 105 -10.53 2.23 2.71
CA SER A 105 -10.80 2.48 1.29
C SER A 105 -11.86 3.57 1.12
N CYS A 106 -12.77 3.67 2.08
CA CYS A 106 -13.63 4.84 2.29
C CYS A 106 -12.85 5.88 3.13
N ALA A 107 -11.84 6.52 2.54
CA ALA A 107 -11.43 7.81 3.09
C ALA A 107 -12.63 8.75 2.90
N HIS A 108 -13.19 9.22 4.00
CA HIS A 108 -14.33 10.12 4.08
C HIS A 108 -14.25 11.24 3.03
N LEU A 109 -15.35 11.42 2.29
CA LEU A 109 -15.78 12.72 1.76
C LEU A 109 -15.83 13.75 2.89
#